data_AF-A0A7G1K8K3-F1
#
_entry.id   AF-A0A7G1K8K3-F1
#
_cell.length_a   1.000
_cell.length_b   1.000
_cell.length_c   1.000
_cell.angle_alpha   90.00
_cell.angle_beta   90.00
_cell.angle_gamma   90.00
#
_symmetry.space_group_name_H-M   'P 1'
#
loop_
_entity.id
_entity.type
_entity.pdbx_description
1 polymer ?
#
loop_
_entity_poly.entity_id
_entity_poly.type
_entity_poly.pdbx_seq_one_letter_code
_entity_poly.pdbx_strand_id
1 'polypeptide(L)'
;FLRVSWVVGESGILLALVTVLLGNLVTTMTTLSMSAVATNGRIQAGGVYYMISRSLGPEFGGSIGLMFTLANSIAAATYIIGFCESLQDLLKDYANGAQIVDGAVNDTRIVGTITLIAVLALAIVGMDWVTRVQMALLFLLIGSQIDFVVGAFMGPMDDDVKISQGFVGFDGEVMSDNVGPDYRKFDGDEQNFFSVFGVFFTAVTGIVAGANLSGDLKDPAGAIPKGTLLAIFTTCVTYIIYPIMLGAAVLRDASGDVELYRMYKNESIWENPAFTNCSKTGEIDDEGRCAYGLQN
;
A
#
# COMPACT_ATOMS: atom_id res chain seq x y z
N PHE A 1 3.45 0.88 1.05
CA PHE A 1 4.66 1.14 0.23
C PHE A 1 4.26 1.56 -1.17
N LEU A 2 3.78 0.66 -2.04
CA LEU A 2 3.62 0.96 -3.47
C LEU A 2 2.59 2.02 -3.89
N ARG A 3 1.49 2.20 -3.16
CA ARG A 3 0.35 3.01 -3.65
C ARG A 3 -0.06 4.17 -2.74
N VAL A 4 0.57 4.33 -1.58
CA VAL A 4 0.22 5.43 -0.66
C VAL A 4 0.69 6.77 -1.21
N SER A 5 1.87 6.83 -1.82
CA SER A 5 2.36 8.00 -2.56
C SER A 5 1.38 8.41 -3.65
N TRP A 6 0.97 7.45 -4.49
CA TRP A 6 0.00 7.67 -5.56
C TRP A 6 -1.34 8.23 -5.06
N VAL A 7 -1.90 7.66 -3.99
CA VAL A 7 -3.14 8.17 -3.37
C VAL A 7 -2.98 9.64 -2.94
N VAL A 8 -1.83 10.01 -2.38
CA VAL A 8 -1.53 11.40 -1.98
C VAL A 8 -1.34 12.30 -3.20
N GLY A 9 -0.68 11.81 -4.24
CA GLY A 9 -0.47 12.55 -5.48
C GLY A 9 -1.78 12.93 -6.16
N GLU A 10 -2.69 11.98 -6.32
CA GLU A 10 -3.99 12.18 -7.01
C GLU A 10 -4.99 12.97 -6.15
N SER A 11 -5.21 12.54 -4.91
CA SER A 11 -6.26 13.12 -4.05
C SER A 11 -5.81 14.34 -3.24
N GLY A 12 -4.50 14.57 -3.13
CA GLY A 12 -3.92 15.55 -2.22
C GLY A 12 -3.96 15.08 -0.76
N ILE A 13 -3.23 15.78 0.12
CA ILE A 13 -3.10 15.41 1.53
C ILE A 13 -4.48 15.37 2.22
N LEU A 14 -5.33 16.36 1.96
CA LEU A 14 -6.60 16.50 2.68
C LEU A 14 -7.58 15.37 2.33
N LEU A 15 -7.79 15.08 1.04
CA LEU A 15 -8.71 14.00 0.65
C LEU A 15 -8.09 12.61 0.87
N ALA A 16 -6.77 12.47 0.84
CA ALA A 16 -6.10 11.24 1.26
C ALA A 16 -6.40 10.93 2.74
N LEU A 17 -6.35 11.93 3.63
CA LEU A 17 -6.72 11.77 5.03
C LEU A 17 -8.21 11.42 5.19
N VAL A 18 -9.10 12.04 4.41
CA VAL A 18 -10.53 11.66 4.40
C VAL A 18 -10.71 10.21 3.98
N THR A 19 -10.01 9.75 2.95
CA THR A 19 -10.01 8.35 2.48
C THR A 19 -9.56 7.39 3.58
N VAL A 20 -8.49 7.71 4.30
CA VAL A 20 -8.01 6.93 5.45
C VAL A 20 -9.07 6.86 6.55
N LEU A 21 -9.67 8.00 6.91
CA LEU A 21 -10.68 8.08 7.98
C LEU A 21 -11.96 7.32 7.60
N LEU A 22 -12.41 7.41 6.36
CA LEU A 22 -13.57 6.67 5.86
C LEU A 22 -13.30 5.16 5.86
N GLY A 23 -12.13 4.72 5.38
CA GLY A 23 -11.72 3.33 5.43
C GLY A 23 -11.71 2.79 6.86
N ASN A 24 -11.12 3.55 7.78
CA ASN A 24 -11.05 3.18 9.21
C ASN A 24 -12.41 3.19 9.90
N LEU A 25 -13.33 4.07 9.51
CA LEU A 25 -14.70 4.05 10.03
C LEU A 25 -15.40 2.73 9.67
N VAL A 26 -15.31 2.33 8.40
CA VAL A 26 -15.90 1.08 7.90
C VAL A 26 -15.32 -0.14 8.60
N THR A 27 -13.99 -0.22 8.71
CA THR A 27 -13.31 -1.35 9.35
C THR A 27 -13.57 -1.42 10.85
N THR A 28 -13.64 -0.27 11.53
CA THR A 28 -13.98 -0.20 12.96
C THR A 28 -15.41 -0.68 13.20
N MET A 29 -16.39 -0.21 12.42
CA MET A 29 -17.78 -0.68 12.53
C MET A 29 -17.90 -2.20 12.29
N THR A 30 -17.18 -2.71 11.29
CA THR A 30 -17.16 -4.15 10.99
C THR A 30 -16.49 -4.94 12.11
N THR A 31 -15.44 -4.40 12.72
CA THR A 31 -14.72 -5.03 13.83
C THR A 31 -15.55 -5.05 15.11
N LEU A 32 -16.31 -4.00 15.40
CA LEU A 32 -17.25 -3.99 16.52
C LEU A 32 -18.34 -5.06 16.34
N SER A 33 -18.85 -5.21 15.12
CA SER A 33 -19.82 -6.26 14.77
C SER A 33 -19.21 -7.65 14.92
N MET A 34 -17.99 -7.86 14.43
CA MET A 34 -17.24 -9.11 14.58
C MET A 34 -16.95 -9.42 16.05
N SER A 35 -16.62 -8.40 16.84
CA SER A 35 -16.36 -8.54 18.28
C SER A 35 -17.60 -9.01 19.02
N ALA A 36 -18.78 -8.46 18.69
CA ALA A 36 -20.04 -8.92 19.25
C ALA A 36 -20.30 -10.40 18.93
N VAL A 37 -20.06 -10.81 17.67
CA VAL A 37 -20.16 -12.22 17.25
C VAL A 37 -19.16 -13.10 18.00
N ALA A 38 -17.91 -12.67 18.15
CA ALA A 38 -16.87 -13.42 18.85
C ALA A 38 -17.20 -13.58 20.36
N THR A 39 -17.85 -12.59 20.97
CA THR A 39 -18.27 -12.70 22.38
C THR A 39 -19.54 -13.53 22.60
N ASN A 40 -20.24 -13.91 21.52
CA ASN A 40 -21.51 -14.63 21.61
C ASN A 40 -21.31 -16.15 21.49
N GLY A 41 -21.31 -16.84 22.63
CA GLY A 41 -21.24 -18.30 22.71
C GLY A 41 -19.82 -18.86 22.90
N ARG A 42 -19.67 -20.17 22.73
CA ARG A 42 -18.37 -20.85 22.85
C ARG A 42 -17.67 -20.87 21.49
N ILE A 43 -16.69 -19.98 21.30
CA ILE A 43 -15.78 -20.06 20.16
C ILE A 43 -14.99 -21.36 20.27
N GLN A 44 -15.15 -22.24 19.29
CA GLN A 44 -14.32 -23.43 19.11
C GLN A 44 -13.31 -23.18 18.00
N ALA A 45 -12.32 -24.07 17.86
CA ALA A 45 -11.35 -24.02 16.78
C ALA A 45 -12.04 -24.23 15.41
N GLY A 46 -12.31 -23.13 14.71
CA GLY A 46 -12.96 -23.16 13.39
C GLY A 46 -12.85 -21.86 12.57
N GLY A 47 -12.13 -20.86 13.07
CA GLY A 47 -11.91 -19.59 12.36
C GLY A 47 -13.19 -18.76 12.18
N VAL A 48 -13.12 -17.78 11.26
CA VAL A 48 -14.18 -16.79 11.05
C VAL A 48 -15.47 -17.41 10.54
N TYR A 49 -15.39 -18.34 9.59
CA TYR A 49 -16.58 -19.00 9.04
C TYR A 49 -17.37 -19.76 10.11
N TYR A 50 -16.68 -20.51 10.98
CA TYR A 50 -17.32 -21.22 12.08
C TYR A 50 -17.99 -20.26 13.07
N MET A 51 -17.31 -19.17 13.44
CA MET A 51 -17.87 -18.18 14.37
C MET A 51 -19.14 -17.51 13.81
N ILE A 52 -19.15 -17.15 12.53
CA ILE A 52 -20.28 -16.50 11.88
C ILE A 52 -21.45 -17.47 11.68
N SER A 53 -21.21 -18.64 11.11
CA SER A 53 -22.26 -19.62 10.80
C SER A 53 -23.02 -20.10 12.04
N ARG A 54 -22.35 -20.17 13.20
CA ARG A 54 -23.01 -20.53 14.47
C ARG A 54 -23.83 -19.40 15.08
N SER A 55 -23.38 -18.16 14.93
CA SER A 55 -23.99 -17.01 15.59
C SER A 55 -25.13 -16.40 14.76
N LEU A 56 -25.00 -16.40 13.43
CA LEU A 56 -25.98 -15.81 12.50
C LEU A 56 -26.78 -16.86 11.73
N GLY A 57 -26.42 -18.14 11.83
CA GLY A 57 -27.06 -19.23 11.12
C GLY A 57 -26.40 -19.58 9.77
N PRO A 58 -26.77 -20.74 9.19
CA PRO A 58 -26.08 -21.30 8.03
C PRO A 58 -26.27 -20.49 6.74
N GLU A 59 -27.41 -19.81 6.56
CA GLU A 59 -27.70 -19.01 5.36
C GLU A 59 -26.77 -17.79 5.24
N PHE A 60 -26.63 -17.05 6.35
CA PHE A 60 -25.69 -15.93 6.43
C PHE A 60 -24.23 -16.41 6.42
N GLY A 61 -23.92 -17.48 7.16
CA GLY A 61 -22.58 -18.06 7.20
C GLY A 61 -22.08 -18.51 5.83
N GLY A 62 -22.91 -19.23 5.07
CA GLY A 62 -22.57 -19.71 3.73
C GLY A 62 -22.35 -18.57 2.73
N SER A 63 -23.26 -17.59 2.71
CA SER A 63 -23.19 -16.45 1.79
C SER A 63 -21.97 -15.57 2.06
N ILE A 64 -21.71 -15.25 3.33
CA ILE A 64 -20.53 -14.46 3.74
C ILE A 64 -19.24 -15.25 3.48
N GLY A 65 -19.23 -16.56 3.77
CA GLY A 65 -18.09 -17.43 3.56
C GLY A 65 -17.66 -17.54 2.09
N LEU A 66 -18.61 -17.65 1.17
CA LEU A 66 -18.33 -17.66 -0.27
C LEU A 66 -17.73 -16.34 -0.76
N MET A 67 -18.35 -15.22 -0.39
CA MET A 67 -17.83 -13.88 -0.72
C MET A 67 -16.42 -13.68 -0.16
N PHE A 68 -16.19 -14.10 1.09
CA PHE A 68 -14.90 -13.97 1.74
C PHE A 68 -13.81 -14.83 1.08
N THR A 69 -14.16 -16.05 0.67
CA THR A 69 -13.22 -16.94 -0.05
C THR A 69 -12.80 -16.32 -1.37
N LEU A 70 -13.77 -15.82 -2.16
CA LEU A 70 -13.48 -15.14 -3.43
C LEU A 70 -12.62 -13.89 -3.22
N ALA A 71 -12.95 -13.06 -2.23
CA ALA A 71 -12.19 -11.87 -1.90
C ALA A 71 -10.73 -12.19 -1.54
N ASN A 72 -10.48 -13.21 -0.71
CA ASN A 72 -9.12 -13.62 -0.36
C ASN A 72 -8.35 -14.21 -1.54
N SER A 73 -9.02 -14.94 -2.44
CA SER A 73 -8.39 -15.44 -3.67
C SER A 73 -7.92 -14.30 -4.58
N ILE A 74 -8.75 -13.26 -4.74
CA ILE A 74 -8.38 -12.07 -5.51
C ILE A 74 -7.26 -11.31 -4.79
N ALA A 75 -7.35 -11.13 -3.47
CA ALA A 75 -6.32 -10.45 -2.69
C ALA A 75 -4.94 -11.14 -2.80
N ALA A 76 -4.90 -12.48 -2.77
CA ALA A 76 -3.67 -13.23 -2.98
C ALA A 76 -3.03 -12.92 -4.35
N ALA A 77 -3.84 -12.81 -5.41
CA ALA A 77 -3.35 -12.40 -6.72
C ALA A 77 -2.82 -10.95 -6.71
N THR A 78 -3.53 -10.01 -6.08
CA THR A 78 -3.11 -8.61 -5.96
C THR A 78 -1.77 -8.47 -5.23
N TYR A 79 -1.55 -9.21 -4.13
CA TYR A 79 -0.27 -9.18 -3.42
C TYR A 79 0.90 -9.73 -4.24
N ILE A 80 0.66 -10.77 -5.04
CA ILE A 80 1.68 -11.33 -5.94
C ILE A 80 2.01 -10.32 -7.06
N ILE A 81 1.01 -9.66 -7.63
CA ILE A 81 1.23 -8.62 -8.65
C ILE A 81 2.10 -7.49 -8.08
N GLY A 82 1.76 -6.96 -6.90
CA GLY A 82 2.55 -5.91 -6.26
C GLY A 82 3.99 -6.35 -5.95
N PHE A 83 4.20 -7.61 -5.57
CA PHE A 83 5.56 -8.18 -5.44
C PHE A 83 6.30 -8.21 -6.79
N CYS A 84 5.63 -8.61 -7.86
CA CYS A 84 6.24 -8.69 -9.19
C CYS A 84 6.63 -7.30 -9.72
N GLU A 85 5.79 -6.29 -9.53
CA GLU A 85 6.11 -4.89 -9.87
C GLU A 85 7.36 -4.43 -9.10
N SER A 86 7.36 -4.60 -7.77
CA SER A 86 8.52 -4.22 -6.93
C SER A 86 9.80 -4.94 -7.35
N LEU A 87 9.71 -6.22 -7.74
CA LEU A 87 10.86 -7.00 -8.19
C LEU A 87 11.38 -6.51 -9.54
N GLN A 88 10.48 -6.14 -10.46
CA GLN A 88 10.86 -5.59 -11.76
C GLN A 88 11.56 -4.25 -11.62
N ASP A 89 11.06 -3.36 -10.75
CA ASP A 89 11.71 -2.07 -10.49
C ASP A 89 13.11 -2.28 -9.94
N LEU A 90 13.28 -3.21 -8.98
CA LEU A 90 14.60 -3.58 -8.46
C LEU A 90 15.53 -4.19 -9.52
N LEU A 91 15.01 -5.00 -10.45
CA LEU A 91 15.80 -5.57 -11.55
C LEU A 91 16.25 -4.49 -12.54
N LYS A 92 15.37 -3.51 -12.84
CA LYS A 92 15.71 -2.38 -13.71
C LYS A 92 16.83 -1.54 -13.10
N ASP A 93 16.71 -1.20 -11.83
CA ASP A 93 17.62 -0.29 -11.14
C ASP A 93 18.98 -0.93 -10.80
N TYR A 94 18.98 -2.18 -10.31
CA TYR A 94 20.20 -2.79 -9.73
C TYR A 94 20.83 -3.89 -10.57
N ALA A 95 20.12 -4.44 -11.57
CA ALA A 95 20.63 -5.52 -12.41
C ALA A 95 20.94 -5.08 -13.85
N ASN A 96 21.47 -3.87 -14.04
CA ASN A 96 21.85 -3.31 -15.35
C ASN A 96 20.73 -3.35 -16.40
N GLY A 97 19.48 -3.08 -15.99
CA GLY A 97 18.33 -3.17 -16.89
C GLY A 97 18.02 -4.58 -17.37
N ALA A 98 18.32 -5.61 -16.56
CA ALA A 98 17.98 -7.00 -16.89
C ALA A 98 16.46 -7.16 -17.02
N GLN A 99 15.99 -7.22 -18.26
CA GLN A 99 14.62 -7.57 -18.62
C GLN A 99 14.55 -9.09 -18.79
N ILE A 100 13.50 -9.72 -18.25
CA ILE A 100 13.36 -11.18 -18.39
C ILE A 100 12.97 -11.49 -19.83
N VAL A 101 11.91 -10.83 -20.32
CA VAL A 101 11.44 -10.93 -21.71
C VAL A 101 11.27 -9.54 -22.32
N ASP A 102 10.42 -8.70 -21.75
CA ASP A 102 10.05 -7.39 -22.29
C ASP A 102 10.12 -6.24 -21.27
N GLY A 103 10.37 -6.54 -19.99
CA GLY A 103 10.38 -5.55 -18.91
C GLY A 103 9.01 -4.93 -18.62
N ALA A 104 7.93 -5.55 -19.10
CA ALA A 104 6.56 -5.04 -19.07
C ALA A 104 5.59 -6.09 -18.50
N VAL A 105 4.34 -6.06 -18.97
CA VAL A 105 3.23 -6.88 -18.43
C VAL A 105 3.51 -8.39 -18.54
N ASN A 106 4.25 -8.83 -19.55
CA ASN A 106 4.51 -10.26 -19.72
C ASN A 106 5.49 -10.81 -18.67
N ASP A 107 6.50 -10.02 -18.29
CA ASP A 107 7.39 -10.35 -17.19
C ASP A 107 6.61 -10.49 -15.87
N THR A 108 5.59 -9.65 -15.65
CA THR A 108 4.75 -9.70 -14.44
C THR A 108 3.94 -11.00 -14.41
N ARG A 109 3.44 -11.44 -15.58
CA ARG A 109 2.69 -12.70 -15.71
C ARG A 109 3.57 -13.92 -15.43
N ILE A 110 4.80 -13.93 -15.95
CA ILE A 110 5.73 -15.07 -15.78
C ILE A 110 6.17 -15.18 -14.33
N VAL A 111 6.72 -14.09 -13.76
CA VAL A 111 7.17 -14.06 -12.36
C VAL A 111 6.00 -14.31 -11.41
N GLY A 112 4.83 -13.74 -11.69
CA GLY A 112 3.62 -13.94 -10.88
C GLY A 112 3.16 -15.39 -10.87
N THR A 113 3.18 -16.07 -12.02
CA THR A 113 2.80 -17.50 -12.11
C THR A 113 3.77 -18.38 -11.35
N ILE A 114 5.08 -18.14 -11.49
CA ILE A 114 6.12 -18.89 -10.75
C ILE A 114 5.97 -18.68 -9.24
N THR A 115 5.78 -17.43 -8.82
CA THR A 115 5.60 -17.06 -7.41
C THR A 115 4.33 -17.69 -6.83
N LEU A 116 3.22 -17.70 -7.58
CA LEU A 116 1.98 -18.35 -7.16
C LEU A 116 2.16 -19.85 -6.95
N ILE A 117 2.83 -20.55 -7.87
CA ILE A 117 3.12 -21.98 -7.73
C ILE A 117 4.02 -22.25 -6.51
N ALA A 118 5.02 -21.39 -6.27
CA ALA A 118 5.90 -21.51 -5.11
C ALA A 118 5.14 -21.29 -3.79
N VAL A 119 4.31 -20.26 -3.71
CA VAL A 119 3.47 -19.98 -2.52
C VAL A 119 2.46 -21.11 -2.30
N LEU A 120 1.87 -21.67 -3.37
CA LEU A 120 0.99 -22.83 -3.28
C LEU A 120 1.73 -24.07 -2.74
N ALA A 121 2.94 -24.33 -3.22
CA ALA A 121 3.76 -25.43 -2.73
C ALA A 121 4.09 -25.26 -1.22
N LEU A 122 4.44 -24.03 -0.80
CA LEU A 122 4.67 -23.72 0.61
C LEU A 122 3.41 -23.91 1.47
N ALA A 123 2.25 -23.51 0.96
CA ALA A 123 0.98 -23.70 1.66
C ALA A 123 0.64 -25.19 1.85
N ILE A 124 1.04 -26.08 0.93
CA ILE A 124 0.83 -27.53 1.03
C ILE A 124 1.78 -28.17 2.06
N VAL A 125 3.03 -27.71 2.16
CA VAL A 125 4.05 -28.30 3.04
C VAL A 125 3.74 -28.11 4.53
N GLY A 126 3.07 -27.03 4.91
CA GLY A 126 2.49 -26.87 6.27
C GLY A 126 2.62 -25.47 6.87
N MET A 127 1.59 -25.07 7.63
CA MET A 127 1.43 -23.71 8.18
C MET A 127 2.32 -23.41 9.40
N ASP A 128 2.84 -24.43 10.09
CA ASP A 128 3.62 -24.26 11.33
C ASP A 128 4.98 -23.55 11.12
N TRP A 129 5.52 -23.62 9.91
CA TRP A 129 6.72 -22.86 9.55
C TRP A 129 6.37 -21.42 9.20
N VAL A 130 5.22 -21.20 8.55
CA VAL A 130 4.75 -19.88 8.13
C VAL A 130 4.48 -18.99 9.34
N THR A 131 3.82 -19.50 10.38
CA THR A 131 3.52 -18.74 11.60
C THR A 131 4.77 -18.29 12.35
N ARG A 132 5.86 -19.08 12.30
CA ARG A 132 7.17 -18.69 12.87
C ARG A 132 7.86 -17.62 12.04
N VAL A 133 7.83 -17.74 10.72
CA VAL A 133 8.41 -16.75 9.80
C VAL A 133 7.63 -15.42 9.83
N GLN A 134 6.31 -15.47 10.02
CA GLN A 134 5.46 -14.27 10.11
C GLN A 134 5.95 -13.29 11.18
N MET A 135 6.43 -13.77 12.33
CA MET A 135 6.98 -12.90 13.38
C MET A 135 8.25 -12.20 12.91
N ALA A 136 9.14 -12.88 12.18
CA ALA A 136 10.32 -12.26 11.61
C ALA A 136 9.96 -11.22 10.53
N LEU A 137 8.98 -11.53 9.67
CA LEU A 137 8.46 -10.61 8.66
C LEU A 137 7.83 -9.36 9.30
N LEU A 138 7.15 -9.50 10.44
CA LEU A 138 6.59 -8.36 11.18
C LEU A 138 7.70 -7.42 11.67
N PHE A 139 8.79 -7.94 12.24
CA PHE A 139 9.92 -7.10 12.66
C PHE A 139 10.60 -6.41 11.48
N LEU A 140 10.75 -7.10 10.35
CA LEU A 140 11.26 -6.50 9.12
C LEU A 140 10.36 -5.37 8.64
N LEU A 141 9.03 -5.57 8.65
CA LEU A 141 8.04 -4.58 8.25
C LEU A 141 8.02 -3.35 9.17
N ILE A 142 8.20 -3.53 10.48
CA ILE A 142 8.33 -2.41 11.41
C ILE A 142 9.65 -1.69 11.18
N GLY A 143 10.75 -2.42 10.94
CA GLY A 143 12.05 -1.87 10.62
C GLY A 143 12.01 -0.99 9.37
N SER A 144 11.37 -1.44 8.29
CA SER A 144 11.24 -0.65 7.05
C SER A 144 10.35 0.58 7.22
N GLN A 145 9.34 0.52 8.09
CA GLN A 145 8.53 1.70 8.44
C GLN A 145 9.32 2.74 9.23
N ILE A 146 10.14 2.31 10.20
CA ILE A 146 11.01 3.21 10.95
C ILE A 146 12.06 3.83 10.01
N ASP A 147 12.65 3.02 9.15
CA ASP A 147 13.62 3.48 8.13
C ASP A 147 13.02 4.56 7.22
N PHE A 148 11.80 4.35 6.72
CA PHE A 148 11.06 5.36 5.95
C PHE A 148 10.88 6.66 6.74
N VAL A 149 10.43 6.58 8.00
CA VAL A 149 10.19 7.77 8.83
C VAL A 149 11.50 8.53 9.09
N VAL A 150 12.58 7.82 9.43
CA VAL A 150 13.90 8.41 9.66
C VAL A 150 14.44 9.04 8.38
N GLY A 151 14.35 8.34 7.25
CA GLY A 151 14.79 8.84 5.94
C GLY A 151 14.06 10.11 5.52
N ALA A 152 12.75 10.19 5.75
CA ALA A 152 11.98 11.39 5.48
C ALA A 152 12.43 12.60 6.34
N PHE A 153 12.79 12.39 7.62
CA PHE A 153 13.33 13.46 8.48
C PHE A 153 14.77 13.86 8.15
N MET A 154 15.59 12.92 7.67
CA MET A 154 16.96 13.23 7.23
C MET A 154 16.97 14.05 5.92
N GLY A 155 15.92 13.94 5.11
CA GLY A 155 15.82 14.62 3.82
C GLY A 155 16.79 14.05 2.78
N PRO A 156 16.93 14.71 1.62
CA PRO A 156 17.76 14.20 0.52
C PRO A 156 19.28 14.32 0.77
N MET A 157 19.75 14.98 1.84
CA MET A 157 21.18 15.16 2.16
C MET A 157 22.04 15.69 0.99
N ASP A 158 21.51 16.64 0.22
CA ASP A 158 22.13 17.19 -1.01
C ASP A 158 22.46 16.15 -2.09
N ASP A 159 21.80 14.99 -2.05
CA ASP A 159 21.87 13.99 -3.12
C ASP A 159 21.05 14.46 -4.33
N ASP A 160 21.74 15.00 -5.33
CA ASP A 160 21.12 15.55 -6.54
C ASP A 160 20.21 14.52 -7.27
N VAL A 161 20.46 13.21 -7.12
CA VAL A 161 19.63 12.15 -7.73
C VAL A 161 18.26 12.07 -7.06
N LYS A 162 18.21 12.09 -5.72
CA LYS A 162 16.95 12.01 -4.99
C LYS A 162 16.11 13.26 -5.20
N ILE A 163 16.78 14.40 -5.28
CA ILE A 163 16.14 15.68 -5.54
C ILE A 163 15.57 15.71 -6.97
N SER A 164 16.33 15.26 -7.98
CA SER A 164 15.83 15.20 -9.36
C SER A 164 14.64 14.24 -9.53
N GLN A 165 14.55 13.21 -8.68
CA GLN A 165 13.41 12.29 -8.57
C GLN A 165 12.23 12.84 -7.75
N GLY A 166 12.33 14.07 -7.25
CA GLY A 166 11.23 14.78 -6.59
C GLY A 166 11.21 14.73 -5.07
N PHE A 167 12.17 14.05 -4.43
CA PHE A 167 12.33 14.09 -2.98
C PHE A 167 13.17 15.29 -2.55
N VAL A 168 12.49 16.38 -2.20
CA VAL A 168 13.12 17.67 -1.83
C VAL A 168 13.28 17.85 -0.32
N GLY A 169 12.67 16.96 0.48
CA GLY A 169 12.63 17.07 1.94
C GLY A 169 11.48 17.98 2.41
N PHE A 170 11.30 18.09 3.73
CA PHE A 170 10.16 18.80 4.32
C PHE A 170 10.15 20.29 3.95
N ASP A 171 9.20 20.67 3.11
CA ASP A 171 9.02 22.04 2.64
C ASP A 171 7.55 22.48 2.76
N GLY A 172 7.34 23.72 3.23
CA GLY A 172 6.01 24.27 3.48
C GLY A 172 5.25 24.65 2.20
N GLU A 173 5.96 25.06 1.14
CA GLU A 173 5.36 25.37 -0.14
C GLU A 173 4.91 24.08 -0.83
N VAL A 174 5.75 23.04 -0.81
CA VAL A 174 5.40 21.71 -1.35
C VAL A 174 4.19 21.14 -0.63
N MET A 175 4.15 21.25 0.70
CA MET A 175 2.98 20.84 1.48
C MET A 175 1.74 21.60 1.04
N SER A 176 1.84 22.92 0.82
CA SER A 176 0.69 23.75 0.43
C SER A 176 0.16 23.42 -0.96
N ASP A 177 1.04 23.11 -1.90
CA ASP A 177 0.70 22.68 -3.26
C ASP A 177 0.00 21.30 -3.26
N ASN A 178 0.51 20.39 -2.42
CA ASN A 178 -0.03 19.04 -2.28
C ASN A 178 -1.33 18.92 -1.49
N VAL A 179 -1.89 20.01 -0.94
CA VAL A 179 -3.11 19.95 -0.12
C VAL A 179 -4.35 19.59 -0.93
N GLY A 180 -4.50 20.19 -2.12
CA GLY A 180 -5.67 20.00 -2.99
C GLY A 180 -5.57 18.77 -3.89
N PRO A 181 -6.67 18.23 -4.43
CA PRO A 181 -6.60 17.14 -5.41
C PRO A 181 -6.07 17.60 -6.77
N ASP A 182 -5.44 16.68 -7.48
CA ASP A 182 -5.09 16.78 -8.90
C ASP A 182 -5.28 15.41 -9.53
N TYR A 183 -6.53 15.09 -9.86
CA TYR A 183 -6.88 13.80 -10.45
C TYR A 183 -6.48 13.78 -11.92
N ARG A 184 -5.63 12.83 -12.29
CA ARG A 184 -5.13 12.65 -13.66
C ARG A 184 -5.70 11.40 -14.31
N LYS A 185 -5.39 11.24 -15.59
CA LYS A 185 -5.65 9.97 -16.28
C LYS A 185 -4.56 8.98 -15.90
N PHE A 186 -4.98 7.76 -15.61
CA PHE A 186 -4.08 6.65 -15.37
C PHE A 186 -4.61 5.42 -16.10
N ASP A 187 -3.80 4.86 -17.00
CA ASP A 187 -4.15 3.69 -17.81
C ASP A 187 -5.43 3.93 -18.66
N GLY A 188 -5.53 5.13 -19.24
CA GLY A 188 -6.67 5.58 -20.04
C GLY A 188 -7.93 6.00 -19.28
N ASP A 189 -8.03 5.72 -17.97
CA ASP A 189 -9.19 6.05 -17.15
C ASP A 189 -9.00 7.34 -16.35
N GLU A 190 -10.05 8.18 -16.30
CA GLU A 190 -10.09 9.38 -15.46
C GLU A 190 -10.23 9.01 -14.00
N GLN A 191 -9.23 9.38 -13.19
CA GLN A 191 -9.28 9.16 -11.77
C GLN A 191 -10.24 10.13 -11.10
N ASN A 192 -10.85 9.68 -10.01
CA ASN A 192 -11.69 10.49 -9.15
C ASN A 192 -11.56 9.99 -7.71
N PHE A 193 -12.24 10.69 -6.79
CA PHE A 193 -12.19 10.33 -5.38
C PHE A 193 -12.54 8.86 -5.10
N PHE A 194 -13.56 8.31 -5.78
CA PHE A 194 -14.01 6.93 -5.54
C PHE A 194 -13.09 5.89 -6.16
N SER A 195 -12.45 6.18 -7.30
CA SER A 195 -11.45 5.27 -7.88
C SER A 195 -10.22 5.15 -6.98
N VAL A 196 -9.68 6.28 -6.52
CA VAL A 196 -8.55 6.34 -5.58
C VAL A 196 -8.91 5.71 -4.24
N PHE A 197 -10.13 5.97 -3.73
CA PHE A 197 -10.65 5.31 -2.54
C PHE A 197 -10.70 3.79 -2.70
N GLY A 198 -11.14 3.28 -3.86
CA GLY A 198 -11.19 1.85 -4.14
C GLY A 198 -9.81 1.17 -4.07
N VAL A 199 -8.79 1.81 -4.66
CA VAL A 199 -7.39 1.34 -4.58
C VAL A 199 -6.91 1.33 -3.13
N PHE A 200 -7.10 2.44 -2.40
CA PHE A 200 -6.70 2.53 -0.99
C PHE A 200 -7.46 1.56 -0.09
N PHE A 201 -8.75 1.30 -0.36
CA PHE A 201 -9.59 0.45 0.49
C PHE A 201 -9.01 -0.96 0.63
N THR A 202 -8.34 -1.47 -0.39
CA THR A 202 -7.63 -2.75 -0.33
C THR A 202 -6.58 -2.80 0.79
N ALA A 203 -5.95 -1.67 1.13
CA ALA A 203 -4.92 -1.56 2.15
C ALA A 203 -5.45 -1.61 3.60
N VAL A 204 -6.73 -1.30 3.82
CA VAL A 204 -7.38 -1.34 5.15
C VAL A 204 -8.18 -2.64 5.38
N THR A 205 -8.26 -3.52 4.39
CA THR A 205 -8.86 -4.86 4.54
C THR A 205 -7.99 -5.78 5.39
N GLY A 206 -8.46 -7.01 5.66
CA GLY A 206 -7.68 -8.02 6.40
C GLY A 206 -7.92 -8.07 7.92
N ILE A 207 -8.87 -7.29 8.46
CA ILE A 207 -9.23 -7.25 9.90
C ILE A 207 -9.62 -8.62 10.51
N VAL A 208 -10.00 -9.57 9.66
CA VAL A 208 -10.42 -10.93 9.98
C VAL A 208 -9.26 -11.91 10.19
N ALA A 209 -8.02 -11.51 9.87
CA ALA A 209 -6.86 -12.41 9.97
C ALA A 209 -6.64 -12.94 11.40
N GLY A 210 -6.79 -12.09 12.42
CA GLY A 210 -6.68 -12.50 13.82
C GLY A 210 -7.80 -13.47 14.25
N ALA A 211 -9.00 -13.28 13.71
CA ALA A 211 -10.14 -14.15 13.97
C ALA A 211 -10.05 -15.51 13.26
N ASN A 212 -9.28 -15.62 12.17
CA ASN A 212 -9.01 -16.90 11.49
C ASN A 212 -8.13 -17.84 12.33
N LEU A 213 -7.32 -17.30 13.25
CA LEU A 213 -6.48 -18.06 14.18
C LEU A 213 -7.19 -18.31 15.53
N SER A 214 -8.52 -18.24 15.57
CA SER A 214 -9.28 -18.37 16.83
C SER A 214 -9.11 -19.70 17.55
N GLY A 215 -8.72 -20.77 16.84
CA GLY A 215 -8.42 -22.07 17.43
C GLY A 215 -7.12 -22.12 18.23
N ASP A 216 -6.18 -21.22 17.93
CA ASP A 216 -4.84 -21.19 18.54
C ASP A 216 -4.76 -20.21 19.72
N LEU A 217 -5.84 -19.45 19.97
CA LEU A 217 -5.91 -18.48 21.04
C LEU A 217 -6.36 -19.12 22.35
N LYS A 218 -5.68 -18.76 23.44
CA LYS A 218 -6.03 -19.18 24.81
C LYS A 218 -7.42 -18.68 25.25
N ASP A 219 -7.76 -17.44 24.90
CA ASP A 219 -9.07 -16.82 25.14
C ASP A 219 -9.49 -16.01 23.89
N PRO A 220 -10.17 -16.65 22.92
CA PRO A 220 -10.56 -15.99 21.68
C PRO A 220 -11.55 -14.83 21.89
N ALA A 221 -12.47 -14.97 22.84
CA ALA A 221 -13.54 -13.99 23.09
C ALA A 221 -12.99 -12.65 23.61
N GLY A 222 -11.94 -12.70 24.44
CA GLY A 222 -11.24 -11.49 24.90
C GLY A 222 -10.14 -11.00 23.95
N ALA A 223 -9.43 -11.91 23.30
CA ALA A 223 -8.26 -11.57 22.48
C ALA A 223 -8.62 -10.96 21.12
N ILE A 224 -9.64 -11.49 20.43
CA ILE A 224 -10.03 -11.00 19.09
C ILE A 224 -10.43 -9.51 19.14
N PRO A 225 -11.35 -9.07 20.01
CA PRO A 225 -11.76 -7.66 20.03
C PRO A 225 -10.61 -6.70 20.34
N LYS A 226 -9.81 -7.02 21.37
CA LYS A 226 -8.68 -6.18 21.80
C LYS A 226 -7.59 -6.13 20.74
N GLY A 227 -7.22 -7.28 20.17
CA GLY A 227 -6.18 -7.39 19.17
C GLY A 227 -6.56 -6.66 17.89
N THR A 228 -7.76 -6.89 17.35
CA THR A 228 -8.18 -6.28 16.08
C THR A 228 -8.42 -4.77 16.22
N LEU A 229 -9.05 -4.29 17.30
CA LEU A 229 -9.24 -2.85 17.51
C LEU A 229 -7.92 -2.11 17.72
N LEU A 230 -6.99 -2.69 18.49
CA LEU A 230 -5.66 -2.11 18.68
C LEU A 230 -4.89 -2.09 17.35
N ALA A 231 -4.96 -3.16 16.57
CA ALA A 231 -4.33 -3.23 15.25
C ALA A 231 -4.85 -2.12 14.32
N ILE A 232 -6.18 -1.96 14.20
CA ILE A 232 -6.80 -0.89 13.41
C ILE A 232 -6.36 0.49 13.90
N PHE A 233 -6.31 0.71 15.21
CA PHE A 233 -5.84 1.98 15.76
C PHE A 233 -4.37 2.24 15.38
N THR A 234 -3.49 1.24 15.53
CA THR A 234 -2.07 1.39 15.19
C THR A 234 -1.85 1.65 13.70
N THR A 235 -2.56 0.95 12.82
CA THR A 235 -2.44 1.17 11.37
C THR A 235 -3.09 2.48 10.95
N CYS A 236 -4.17 2.91 11.60
CA CYS A 236 -4.78 4.23 11.37
C CYS A 236 -3.77 5.35 11.63
N VAL A 237 -3.03 5.28 12.75
CA VAL A 237 -2.00 6.28 13.08
C VAL A 237 -0.92 6.33 12.00
N THR A 238 -0.40 5.18 11.56
CA THR A 238 0.64 5.16 10.52
C THR A 238 0.10 5.66 9.17
N TYR A 239 -1.12 5.29 8.79
CA TYR A 239 -1.78 5.78 7.57
C TYR A 239 -2.23 7.25 7.63
N ILE A 240 -2.22 7.92 8.79
CA ILE A 240 -2.37 9.37 8.89
C ILE A 240 -1.01 10.06 8.73
N ILE A 241 0.03 9.51 9.36
CA ILE A 241 1.38 10.09 9.34
C ILE A 241 1.98 10.05 7.93
N TYR A 242 1.92 8.90 7.23
CA TYR A 242 2.61 8.73 5.95
C TYR A 242 2.11 9.68 4.85
N PRO A 243 0.80 9.89 4.65
CA PRO A 243 0.31 10.88 3.68
C PRO A 243 0.81 12.30 3.92
N ILE A 244 0.83 12.73 5.19
CA ILE A 244 1.33 14.06 5.57
C ILE A 244 2.82 14.15 5.27
N MET A 245 3.59 13.11 5.61
CA MET A 245 5.03 13.11 5.36
C MET A 245 5.36 13.15 3.87
N LEU A 246 4.68 12.33 3.07
CA LEU A 246 4.87 12.26 1.62
C LEU A 246 4.49 13.57 0.94
N GLY A 247 3.30 14.12 1.25
CA GLY A 247 2.84 15.36 0.66
C GLY A 247 3.65 16.59 1.09
N ALA A 248 4.33 16.55 2.23
CA ALA A 248 5.21 17.65 2.66
C ALA A 248 6.65 17.52 2.15
N ALA A 249 7.06 16.37 1.63
CA ALA A 249 8.47 16.10 1.29
C ALA A 249 8.74 15.75 -0.17
N VAL A 250 7.71 15.40 -0.95
CA VAL A 250 7.84 14.92 -2.32
C VAL A 250 6.95 15.72 -3.27
N LEU A 251 7.49 16.09 -4.42
CA LEU A 251 6.77 16.77 -5.50
C LEU A 251 5.85 15.79 -6.25
N ARG A 252 4.80 16.32 -6.89
CA ARG A 252 3.89 15.50 -7.71
C ARG A 252 4.55 14.90 -8.93
N ASP A 253 5.41 15.69 -9.53
CA ASP A 253 6.04 15.47 -10.81
C ASP A 253 7.54 15.74 -10.69
N ALA A 254 8.34 14.82 -11.19
CA ALA A 254 9.78 14.97 -11.26
C ALA A 254 10.37 14.17 -12.42
N SER A 255 11.28 14.80 -13.16
CA SER A 255 11.87 14.20 -14.36
C SER A 255 12.93 13.15 -14.09
N GLY A 256 13.61 13.18 -12.94
CA GLY A 256 14.76 12.32 -12.66
C GLY A 256 16.09 12.82 -13.24
N ASP A 257 16.08 13.79 -14.16
CA ASP A 257 17.29 14.29 -14.84
C ASP A 257 18.17 15.15 -13.93
N VAL A 258 19.30 14.59 -13.53
CA VAL A 258 20.28 15.21 -12.64
C VAL A 258 20.99 16.41 -13.31
N GLU A 259 21.24 16.35 -14.61
CA GLU A 259 21.92 17.44 -15.32
C GLU A 259 20.99 18.64 -15.45
N LEU A 260 19.72 18.40 -15.78
CA LEU A 260 18.72 19.45 -15.85
C LEU A 260 18.50 20.10 -14.49
N TYR A 261 18.39 19.31 -13.42
CA TYR A 261 18.29 19.84 -12.06
C TYR A 261 19.50 20.73 -11.71
N ARG A 262 20.73 20.29 -12.00
CA ARG A 262 21.95 21.06 -11.72
C ARG A 262 22.03 22.38 -12.47
N MET A 263 21.58 22.42 -13.73
CA MET A 263 21.57 23.65 -14.53
C MET A 263 20.68 24.75 -13.91
N TYR A 264 19.55 24.36 -13.32
CA TYR A 264 18.55 25.27 -12.77
C TYR A 264 18.47 25.23 -11.24
N LYS A 265 19.53 24.74 -10.56
CA LYS A 265 19.58 24.56 -9.10
C LYS A 265 19.38 25.85 -8.30
N ASN A 266 19.71 27.00 -8.88
CA ASN A 266 19.57 28.31 -8.23
C ASN A 266 18.19 28.95 -8.41
N GLU A 267 17.32 28.36 -9.25
CA GLU A 267 15.96 28.82 -9.44
C GLU A 267 15.03 28.21 -8.38
N SER A 268 13.83 28.79 -8.24
CA SER A 268 12.81 28.20 -7.37
C SER A 268 12.37 26.83 -7.88
N ILE A 269 11.90 25.96 -6.97
CA ILE A 269 11.41 24.62 -7.33
C ILE A 269 10.34 24.69 -8.44
N TRP A 270 9.50 25.72 -8.40
CA TRP A 270 8.39 25.96 -9.33
C TRP A 270 8.81 26.56 -10.67
N GLU A 271 10.06 27.02 -10.81
CA GLU A 271 10.61 27.51 -12.07
C GLU A 271 11.55 26.48 -12.70
N ASN A 272 12.03 25.51 -11.92
CA ASN A 272 12.95 24.50 -12.39
C ASN A 272 12.24 23.53 -13.38
N PRO A 273 12.72 23.43 -14.63
CA PRO A 273 12.13 22.56 -15.64
C PRO A 273 12.24 21.07 -15.30
N ALA A 274 13.15 20.68 -14.40
CA ALA A 274 13.26 19.31 -13.92
C ALA A 274 12.01 18.83 -13.16
N PHE A 275 11.19 19.75 -12.64
CA PHE A 275 9.96 19.44 -11.90
C PHE A 275 8.70 19.88 -12.65
N THR A 276 8.81 20.88 -13.53
CA THR A 276 7.64 21.49 -14.19
C THR A 276 7.44 21.07 -15.64
N ASN A 277 8.44 20.48 -16.31
CA ASN A 277 8.33 20.14 -17.73
C ASN A 277 9.13 18.88 -18.12
N CYS A 278 8.60 17.72 -17.73
CA CYS A 278 9.21 16.42 -18.03
C CYS A 278 9.19 16.07 -19.53
N SER A 279 8.33 16.70 -20.34
CA SER A 279 8.34 16.49 -21.80
C SER A 279 9.67 16.86 -22.47
N LYS A 280 10.53 17.66 -21.81
CA LYS A 280 11.84 18.06 -22.33
C LYS A 280 12.98 17.13 -21.98
N THR A 281 12.83 16.24 -20.98
CA THR A 281 13.90 15.35 -20.51
C THR A 281 13.92 14.00 -21.23
N GLY A 282 12.86 13.66 -21.97
CA GLY A 282 12.76 12.38 -22.66
C GLY A 282 12.47 11.18 -21.74
N GLU A 283 12.57 11.36 -20.43
CA GLU A 283 12.07 10.45 -19.39
C GLU A 283 10.59 10.77 -19.10
N ILE A 284 9.77 10.54 -20.12
CA ILE A 284 8.31 10.53 -20.01
C ILE A 284 7.80 9.11 -20.18
N ASP A 285 6.73 8.77 -19.47
CA ASP A 285 6.03 7.52 -19.75
C ASP A 285 5.30 7.58 -21.11
N ASP A 286 4.72 6.45 -21.53
CA ASP A 286 4.01 6.33 -22.82
C ASP A 286 2.82 7.32 -22.96
N GLU A 287 2.39 7.94 -21.86
CA GLU A 287 1.30 8.92 -21.78
C GLU A 287 1.80 10.37 -21.66
N GLY A 288 3.12 10.60 -21.66
CA GLY A 288 3.73 11.92 -21.58
C GLY A 288 3.86 12.49 -20.16
N ARG A 289 3.70 11.65 -19.12
CA ARG A 289 3.83 12.00 -17.70
C ARG A 289 5.28 11.87 -17.25
N CYS A 290 5.61 12.53 -16.14
CA CYS A 290 6.93 12.43 -15.53
C CYS A 290 7.25 10.99 -15.08
N ALA A 291 8.51 10.59 -15.10
CA ALA A 291 8.89 9.26 -14.62
C ALA A 291 8.85 9.12 -13.09
N TYR A 292 9.01 10.21 -12.35
CA TYR A 292 9.04 10.24 -10.89
C TYR A 292 8.06 11.25 -10.30
N GLY A 293 7.89 11.20 -8.98
CA GLY A 293 7.00 12.07 -8.20
C GLY A 293 5.93 11.28 -7.45
N LEU A 294 5.01 11.97 -6.77
CA LEU A 294 3.94 11.30 -6.02
C LEU A 294 2.91 10.59 -6.89
N GLN A 295 2.72 11.02 -8.15
CA GLN A 295 1.66 10.50 -9.03
C GLN A 295 2.13 9.35 -9.95
N ASN A 296 3.41 8.98 -9.91
CA ASN A 296 4.03 7.92 -10.72
C ASN A 296 4.63 6.84 -9.82
#